data_AF-A0A535PD08-F1
#
_entry.id   AF-A0A535PD08-F1
#
_cell.length_a   1.000
_cell.length_b   1.000
_cell.length_c   1.000
_cell.angle_alpha   90.00
_cell.angle_beta   90.00
_cell.angle_gamma   90.00
#
_symmetry.space_group_name_H-M   'P 1'
#
loop_
_entity.id
_entity.type
_entity.pdbx_description
1 polymer ?
#
loop_
_entity_poly.entity_id
_entity_poly.type
_entity_poly.pdbx_seq_one_letter_code
_entity_poly.pdbx_strand_id
1 'polypeptide(L)'
;MNNHVLPAGSRVRVISYGPFRELKGTIRKVDTIPGLEAGEAFCFYLVELEGTHIKEPIWFECDEVEVVDCPSSDDERDLAGSLPSNEH
;
A
#
# COMPACT_ATOMS: atom_id res chain seq x y z
N MET A 1 4.02 -1.90 19.01
CA MET A 1 4.51 -1.54 17.67
C MET A 1 3.28 -1.26 16.81
N ASN A 2 3.17 -0.04 16.29
CA ASN A 2 2.03 0.35 15.48
C ASN A 2 2.22 -0.26 14.10
N ASN A 3 1.85 -1.53 13.95
CA ASN A 3 1.78 -2.18 12.65
C ASN A 3 0.67 -1.47 11.88
N HIS A 4 1.03 -0.49 11.05
CA HIS A 4 0.08 0.17 10.16
C HIS A 4 -0.33 -0.83 9.08
N VAL A 5 -1.34 -1.65 9.41
CA VAL A 5 -1.93 -2.61 8.50
C VAL A 5 -2.57 -1.84 7.33
N LEU A 6 -2.24 -2.24 6.12
CA LEU A 6 -2.73 -1.62 4.90
C LEU A 6 -4.19 -1.98 4.68
N PRO A 7 -5.08 -1.02 4.37
CA PRO A 7 -6.47 -1.32 4.07
C PRO A 7 -6.63 -2.03 2.72
N ALA A 8 -7.76 -2.70 2.55
CA ALA A 8 -8.17 -3.17 1.23
C ALA A 8 -8.29 -1.98 0.26
N GLY A 9 -7.84 -2.18 -0.98
CA GLY A 9 -7.72 -1.14 -2.01
C GLY A 9 -6.33 -0.55 -2.15
N SER A 10 -5.43 -0.74 -1.18
CA SER A 10 -4.04 -0.31 -1.28
C SER A 10 -3.29 -1.07 -2.37
N ARG A 11 -2.47 -0.34 -3.14
CA ARG A 11 -1.55 -0.92 -4.12
C ARG A 11 -0.27 -1.35 -3.44
N VAL A 12 0.13 -2.58 -3.71
CA VAL A 12 1.33 -3.19 -3.14
C VAL A 12 2.16 -3.86 -4.22
N ARG A 13 3.41 -4.15 -3.88
CA ARG A 13 4.34 -4.90 -4.72
C ARG A 13 4.90 -6.04 -3.90
N VAL A 14 4.97 -7.22 -4.50
CA VAL A 14 5.55 -8.39 -3.85
C VAL A 14 7.07 -8.26 -3.82
N ILE A 15 7.66 -8.30 -2.63
CA ILE A 15 9.12 -8.28 -2.42
C ILE A 15 9.68 -9.65 -2.06
N SER A 16 8.82 -10.59 -1.67
CA SER A 16 9.21 -11.97 -1.37
C SER A 16 9.87 -12.67 -2.56
N TYR A 17 10.84 -13.53 -2.25
CA TYR A 17 11.61 -14.25 -3.25
C TYR A 17 10.77 -15.38 -3.84
N GLY A 18 10.33 -15.25 -5.09
CA GLY A 18 9.46 -16.24 -5.70
C GLY A 18 8.99 -15.87 -7.11
N PRO A 19 8.05 -16.65 -7.68
CA PRO A 19 7.54 -16.44 -9.04
C PRO A 19 6.76 -15.13 -9.21
N PHE A 20 6.36 -14.50 -8.09
CA PHE A 20 5.59 -13.26 -8.08
C PHE A 20 6.42 -12.03 -7.69
N ARG A 21 7.72 -12.20 -7.47
CA ARG A 21 8.60 -11.11 -7.06
C ARG A 21 8.49 -9.94 -8.05
N GLU A 22 8.45 -8.73 -7.52
CA GLU A 22 8.34 -7.47 -8.25
C GLU A 22 6.98 -7.21 -8.91
N LEU A 23 6.04 -8.16 -8.88
CA LEU A 23 4.69 -7.95 -9.39
C LEU A 23 3.93 -6.98 -8.49
N LYS A 24 3.13 -6.14 -9.14
CA LYS A 24 2.22 -5.21 -8.48
C LYS A 24 0.88 -5.89 -8.29
N GLY A 25 0.15 -5.47 -7.27
CA GLY A 25 -1.19 -5.95 -7.02
C GLY A 25 -1.98 -5.01 -6.15
N THR A 26 -3.26 -5.32 -6.00
CA THR A 26 -4.18 -4.58 -5.13
C THR A 26 -4.66 -5.48 -4.00
N ILE A 27 -4.60 -4.98 -2.77
CA ILE A 27 -5.13 -5.70 -1.62
C ILE A 27 -6.65 -5.78 -1.74
N ARG A 28 -7.19 -7.00 -1.86
CA ARG A 28 -8.62 -7.28 -1.87
C ARG A 28 -9.17 -7.51 -0.48
N LYS A 29 -8.40 -8.16 0.39
CA LYS A 29 -8.79 -8.46 1.76
C LYS A 29 -7.57 -8.46 2.67
N VAL A 30 -7.80 -8.06 3.91
CA VAL A 30 -6.83 -8.12 5.01
C VAL A 30 -7.37 -9.12 6.02
N ASP A 31 -6.52 -10.03 6.48
CA ASP A 31 -6.84 -10.96 7.55
C ASP A 31 -5.76 -10.85 8.64
N THR A 32 -6.20 -10.65 9.87
CA THR A 32 -5.30 -10.50 11.02
C THR A 32 -5.66 -11.57 12.03
N ILE A 33 -4.72 -12.48 12.25
CA ILE A 33 -4.89 -13.61 13.14
C ILE A 33 -4.13 -13.27 14.44
N PRO A 34 -4.81 -13.27 15.60
CA PRO A 34 -4.11 -13.12 16.87
C PRO A 34 -3.15 -14.29 17.08
N GLY A 35 -1.90 -13.98 17.41
CA GLY A 35 -0.87 -14.96 17.73
C GLY A 35 -1.14 -15.63 19.08
N LEU A 36 -0.44 -16.74 19.32
CA LEU A 36 -0.55 -17.51 20.57
C LEU A 36 0.05 -16.73 21.76
N GLU A 37 1.09 -15.94 21.49
CA GLU A 37 1.79 -15.12 22.47
C GLU A 37 1.22 -13.69 22.54
N ALA A 38 1.23 -13.10 23.73
CA ALA A 38 0.68 -11.76 23.95
C ALA A 38 1.45 -10.69 23.16
N GLY A 39 0.82 -10.18 22.09
CA GLY A 39 1.35 -9.11 21.25
C GLY A 39 1.85 -9.57 19.88
N GLU A 40 1.82 -10.87 19.59
CA GLU A 40 2.05 -11.38 18.26
C GLU A 40 0.74 -11.38 17.47
N ALA A 41 0.75 -10.86 16.24
CA ALA A 41 -0.38 -10.93 15.33
C ALA A 41 0.15 -11.20 13.93
N PHE A 42 -0.37 -12.25 13.30
CA PHE A 42 -0.06 -12.55 11.92
C PHE A 42 -0.97 -11.74 11.02
N CYS A 43 -0.39 -11.11 10.03
CA CYS A 43 -1.06 -10.21 9.12
C CYS A 43 -0.89 -10.76 7.72
N PHE A 44 -2.01 -10.97 7.04
CA PHE A 44 -2.05 -11.50 5.68
C PHE A 44 -2.85 -10.59 4.77
N TYR A 45 -2.33 -10.37 3.57
CA TYR A 45 -2.99 -9.63 2.51
C TYR A 45 -3.37 -10.55 1.37
N LEU A 46 -4.64 -10.56 1.00
CA LEU A 46 -5.12 -11.19 -0.22
C LEU A 46 -4.92 -10.21 -1.36
N VAL A 47 -3.94 -10.45 -2.21
CA VAL A 47 -3.51 -9.54 -3.28
C VAL A 47 -3.95 -10.08 -4.63
N GLU A 48 -4.67 -9.27 -5.38
CA GLU A 48 -4.93 -9.51 -6.81
C GLU A 48 -3.74 -8.99 -7.61
N LEU A 49 -2.97 -9.89 -8.23
CA LEU A 49 -1.75 -9.57 -8.97
C LEU A 49 -2.09 -9.02 -10.37
N GLU A 50 -1.49 -7.88 -10.71
CA GLU A 50 -1.57 -7.26 -12.03
C GLU A 50 -0.57 -7.91 -13.00
N GLY A 51 -0.94 -8.05 -14.28
CA GLY A 51 -0.03 -8.51 -15.33
C GLY A 51 0.26 -10.02 -15.35
N THR A 52 -0.54 -10.81 -14.63
CA THR A 52 -0.45 -12.28 -14.64
C THR A 52 -1.69 -12.90 -15.30
N HIS A 53 -1.59 -14.16 -15.73
CA HIS A 53 -2.75 -14.96 -16.15
C HIS A 53 -3.55 -15.52 -14.97
N ILE A 54 -3.13 -15.24 -13.74
CA ILE A 54 -3.74 -15.76 -12.52
C ILE A 54 -4.98 -14.92 -12.23
N LYS A 55 -6.15 -15.55 -12.30
CA LYS A 55 -7.43 -14.90 -12.02
C LYS A 55 -7.76 -14.84 -10.53
N GLU A 56 -7.17 -15.72 -9.74
CA GLU A 56 -7.44 -15.82 -8.32
C GLU A 56 -6.44 -14.97 -7.52
N PRO A 57 -6.91 -14.17 -6.56
CA PRO A 57 -6.00 -13.42 -5.69
C PRO A 57 -5.24 -14.37 -4.75
N ILE A 58 -4.01 -13.99 -4.40
CA ILE A 58 -3.07 -14.82 -3.65
C ILE A 58 -2.80 -14.19 -2.29
N TRP A 59 -2.68 -15.01 -1.25
CA TRP A 59 -2.32 -14.58 0.09
C TRP A 59 -0.81 -14.36 0.24
N PHE A 60 -0.43 -13.22 0.80
CA PHE A 60 0.94 -12.87 1.15
C PHE A 60 1.00 -12.40 2.60
N GLU A 61 2.10 -12.68 3.29
CA GLU A 61 2.35 -12.09 4.60
C GLU A 61 2.65 -10.60 4.49
N CYS A 62 2.39 -9.84 5.55
CA CYS A 62 2.59 -8.40 5.55
C CYS A 62 4.07 -7.98 5.37
N ASP A 63 5.03 -8.87 5.63
CA ASP A 63 6.47 -8.67 5.36
C ASP A 63 6.87 -9.01 3.91
N GLU A 64 6.01 -9.74 3.17
CA GLU A 64 6.29 -10.18 1.81
C GLU A 64 5.92 -9.15 0.74
N VAL A 65 5.27 -8.05 1.14
CA VAL A 65 4.80 -6.99 0.24
C VAL A 65 5.17 -5.61 0.74
N GLU A 66 5.45 -4.70 -0.18
CA GLU A 66 5.69 -3.27 0.09
C GLU A 66 4.58 -2.40 -0.51
N VAL A 67 4.28 -1.24 0.09
CA VAL A 67 3.37 -0.26 -0.51
C VAL A 67 3.99 0.32 -1.76
N VAL A 68 3.24 0.36 -2.85
CA VAL A 68 3.63 1.16 -4.01
C VAL A 68 3.08 2.54 -3.78
N ASP A 69 3.95 3.48 -3.42
CA ASP A 69 3.61 4.89 -3.34
C ASP A 69 3.02 5.30 -4.69
N CYS A 70 1.73 5.63 -4.71
CA CYS A 70 1.17 6.33 -5.85
C CYS A 70 1.73 7.75 -5.76
N PRO A 71 2.55 8.21 -6.72
CA PRO A 71 2.84 9.63 -6.79
C PRO A 71 1.48 10.30 -7.04
N SER A 72 0.89 10.84 -5.99
CA SER A 72 -0.30 11.67 -6.06
C SER A 72 0.16 12.96 -6.72
N SER A 73 0.15 12.97 -8.06
CA SER A 73 0.21 14.21 -8.81
C SER A 73 -1.11 14.96 -8.60
N ASP A 74 -1.07 15.87 -7.64
CA ASP A 74 -1.84 17.11 -7.58
C ASP A 74 -0.92 18.03 -6.74
N ASP A 75 0.04 18.78 -7.30
CA ASP A 75 -0.08 19.92 -8.22
C ASP A 75 -1.27 20.83 -7.88
N GLU A 76 -1.40 21.27 -6.61
CA GLU A 76 -2.08 22.52 -6.31
C GLU A 76 -1.24 23.70 -6.85
N ARG A 77 -1.33 23.92 -8.16
CA ARG A 77 -1.16 25.25 -8.75
C ARG A 77 -2.53 25.92 -8.81
N ASP A 78 -2.77 26.92 -7.96
CA ASP A 78 -3.11 28.27 -8.43
C ASP A 78 -3.22 29.33 -7.30
N LEU A 79 -2.50 30.44 -7.52
CA LEU A 79 -2.80 31.84 -7.22
C LEU A 79 -3.62 32.25 -5.95
N ALA A 80 -2.96 32.98 -5.04
CA ALA A 80 -3.25 34.41 -4.80
C ALA A 80 -2.32 34.99 -3.72
N GLY A 81 -1.45 35.93 -4.10
CA GLY A 81 -0.62 36.66 -3.14
C GLY A 81 0.31 37.72 -3.73
N SER A 82 0.06 38.21 -4.95
CA SER A 82 0.63 39.48 -5.39
C SER A 82 -0.33 40.60 -5.00
N LEU A 83 0.01 41.37 -3.96
CA LEU A 83 -0.34 42.79 -3.89
C LEU A 83 0.94 43.58 -3.57
N PRO A 84 1.30 44.57 -4.40
CA PRO A 84 2.18 45.65 -3.97
C PRO A 84 1.36 46.59 -3.10
N SER A 85 1.92 47.10 -2.01
CA SER A 85 1.38 48.29 -1.36
C SER A 85 2.54 49.15 -0.90
N ASN A 86 2.75 50.18 -1.72
CA ASN A 86 3.50 51.37 -1.43
C ASN A 86 3.18 51.95 -0.03
N GLU A 87 4.23 52.47 0.61
CA GLU A 87 4.31 53.81 1.21
C GLU A 87 3.52 54.12 2.50
N HIS A 88 4.27 54.23 3.60
CA HIS A 88 4.34 55.49 4.39
C HIS A 88 5.69 55.61 5.09
#